data_AF-A0A9E3J006-F1
#
_entry.id   AF-A0A9E3J006-F1
#
_cell.length_a   1.000
_cell.length_b   1.000
_cell.length_c   1.000
_cell.angle_alpha   90.00
_cell.angle_beta   90.00
_cell.angle_gamma   90.00
#
_symmetry.space_group_name_H-M   'P 1'
#
loop_
_entity.id
_entity.type
_entity.pdbx_description
1 polymer ?
#
loop_
_entity_poly.entity_id
_entity_poly.type
_entity_poly.pdbx_seq_one_letter_code
_entity_poly.pdbx_strand_id
1 'polypeptide(L)'
;MSPIPRRSILKAAAVAGAAAQFSWALGAKDAQAAPRAAEADDSPVTLDWLEDGGLGAAPGSTVGVPWPKGVYQEGQKFAVQDADGKAVPVQSWPIAYWPDGSLKWTAHAVSSGNGKLSLSAGDAAVPDKKVTVDKSGGTITVSTGVITAKIGKSGATLIKSVTRGSTEIAKNGRLVLIRQPEIEDEDQGTVRTERFEG
;
A
#
# COMPACT_ATOMS: atom_id res chain seq x y z
N MET A 1 -41.69 36.82 6.12
CA MET A 1 -41.58 35.51 6.80
C MET A 1 -40.88 35.74 8.12
N SER A 2 -41.63 35.70 9.24
CA SER A 2 -41.04 35.90 10.57
C SER A 2 -40.30 34.64 11.03
N PRO A 3 -39.08 34.75 11.58
CA PRO A 3 -38.32 33.59 12.04
C PRO A 3 -38.81 33.15 13.43
N ILE A 4 -39.08 31.85 13.58
CA ILE A 4 -39.47 31.22 14.84
C ILE A 4 -38.23 31.14 15.77
N PRO A 5 -38.30 31.64 17.02
CA PRO A 5 -37.13 31.70 17.89
C PRO A 5 -36.82 30.37 18.58
N ARG A 6 -35.52 30.05 18.64
CA ARG A 6 -34.88 28.79 19.10
C ARG A 6 -35.05 28.44 20.59
N ARG A 7 -36.01 29.04 21.30
CA ARG A 7 -36.21 28.85 22.76
C ARG A 7 -37.35 27.91 23.14
N SER A 8 -38.16 27.44 22.18
CA SER A 8 -39.29 26.53 22.44
C SER A 8 -38.92 25.04 22.43
N ILE A 9 -37.66 24.67 22.16
CA ILE A 9 -37.24 23.25 22.06
C ILE A 9 -36.72 22.68 23.41
N LEU A 10 -36.50 23.51 24.43
CA LEU A 10 -35.87 23.09 25.71
C LEU A 10 -36.84 22.91 26.89
N LYS A 11 -38.15 22.69 26.68
CA LYS A 11 -39.12 22.53 27.79
C LYS A 11 -40.00 21.27 27.77
N ALA A 12 -39.72 20.29 26.92
CA ALA A 12 -40.49 19.04 26.92
C ALA A 12 -39.74 17.89 27.61
N ALA A 13 -40.30 17.50 28.76
CA ALA A 13 -40.28 16.16 29.36
C ALA A 13 -39.01 15.66 30.07
N ALA A 14 -38.84 16.13 31.31
CA ALA A 14 -38.41 15.30 32.43
C ALA A 14 -39.54 14.33 32.88
N VAL A 15 -39.17 13.28 33.64
CA VAL A 15 -39.98 12.24 34.31
C VAL A 15 -40.06 10.87 33.58
N ALA A 16 -39.07 10.01 33.84
CA ALA A 16 -39.21 8.55 33.92
C ALA A 16 -37.93 7.91 34.52
N GLY A 17 -37.62 8.23 35.77
CA GLY A 17 -36.60 7.52 36.55
C GLY A 17 -37.26 6.56 37.53
N ALA A 18 -37.07 5.24 37.35
CA ALA A 18 -37.11 4.19 38.40
C ALA A 18 -36.99 2.74 37.86
N ALA A 19 -36.25 2.45 36.78
CA ALA A 19 -36.12 1.05 36.31
C ALA A 19 -34.73 0.62 35.76
N ALA A 20 -33.68 1.43 35.90
CA ALA A 20 -32.38 1.14 35.27
C ALA A 20 -31.26 0.70 36.24
N GLN A 21 -31.56 0.41 37.51
CA GLN A 21 -30.53 0.06 38.50
C GLN A 21 -30.16 -1.44 38.58
N PHE A 22 -30.73 -2.30 37.72
CA PHE A 22 -30.43 -3.76 37.75
C PHE A 22 -30.07 -4.38 36.40
N SER A 23 -29.88 -3.59 35.34
CA SER A 23 -29.56 -4.12 34.01
C SER A 23 -28.12 -4.63 33.86
N TRP A 24 -27.21 -4.25 34.77
CA TRP A 24 -25.81 -4.68 34.72
C TRP A 24 -25.59 -6.13 35.19
N ALA A 25 -26.55 -6.73 35.89
CA ALA A 25 -26.46 -8.10 36.41
C ALA A 25 -26.87 -9.20 35.40
N LEU A 26 -27.39 -8.83 34.22
CA LEU A 26 -27.83 -9.79 33.19
C LEU A 26 -26.95 -9.77 31.92
N GLY A 27 -25.89 -8.95 31.90
CA GLY A 27 -25.06 -8.73 30.71
C GLY A 27 -23.60 -9.19 30.82
N ALA A 28 -23.16 -9.72 31.97
CA ALA A 28 -21.82 -10.28 32.11
C ALA A 28 -21.76 -11.70 31.52
N LYS A 29 -21.91 -11.80 30.20
CA LYS A 29 -21.18 -12.86 29.49
C LYS A 29 -19.76 -12.35 29.43
N ASP A 30 -18.86 -13.03 30.14
CA ASP A 30 -17.43 -12.84 29.90
C ASP A 30 -17.22 -12.87 28.39
N ALA A 31 -16.54 -11.85 27.87
CA ALA A 31 -16.10 -11.84 26.49
C ALA A 31 -15.09 -12.99 26.33
N GLN A 32 -15.61 -14.18 26.05
CA GLN A 32 -14.81 -15.35 25.79
C GLN A 32 -14.05 -15.06 24.49
N ALA A 33 -12.74 -14.92 24.58
CA ALA A 33 -11.89 -14.92 23.40
C ALA A 33 -12.24 -16.15 22.57
N ALA A 34 -12.43 -15.95 21.26
CA ALA A 34 -12.64 -17.05 20.34
C ALA A 34 -11.59 -18.15 20.61
N PRO A 35 -11.97 -19.44 20.60
CA PRO A 35 -11.02 -20.52 20.82
C PRO A 35 -9.80 -20.29 19.94
N ARG A 36 -8.61 -20.46 20.53
CA ARG A 36 -7.32 -20.35 19.84
C ARG A 36 -7.46 -21.07 18.52
N ALA A 37 -7.35 -20.33 17.41
CA ALA A 37 -7.31 -20.92 16.09
C ALA A 37 -6.30 -22.07 16.14
N ALA A 38 -6.68 -23.21 15.54
CA ALA A 38 -5.88 -24.42 15.47
C ALA A 38 -4.42 -24.07 15.19
N GLU A 39 -3.49 -24.84 15.78
CA GLU A 39 -2.04 -24.65 15.65
C GLU A 39 -1.71 -24.13 14.25
N ALA A 40 -1.23 -22.90 14.21
CA ALA A 40 -0.94 -22.24 12.96
C ALA A 40 0.24 -22.97 12.33
N ASP A 41 -0.09 -23.80 11.35
CA ASP A 41 0.87 -24.60 10.62
C ASP A 41 1.67 -23.70 9.67
N ASP A 42 2.94 -24.07 9.42
CA ASP A 42 3.86 -23.46 8.45
C ASP A 42 3.44 -23.79 6.99
N SER A 43 2.14 -23.98 6.79
CA SER A 43 1.54 -24.33 5.52
C SER A 43 1.67 -23.16 4.53
N PRO A 44 2.00 -23.43 3.26
CA PRO A 44 2.14 -22.36 2.27
C PRO A 44 0.85 -21.54 2.09
N VAL A 45 1.02 -20.22 2.02
CA VAL A 45 -0.06 -19.27 1.70
C VAL A 45 -0.25 -19.19 0.19
N THR A 46 -1.46 -19.44 -0.27
CA THR A 46 -1.80 -19.25 -1.70
C THR A 46 -2.15 -17.79 -1.96
N LEU A 47 -1.48 -17.19 -2.94
CA LEU A 47 -1.72 -15.85 -3.45
C LEU A 47 -2.38 -15.96 -4.82
N ASP A 48 -3.50 -15.27 -4.98
CA ASP A 48 -4.28 -15.25 -6.22
C ASP A 48 -4.34 -13.85 -6.80
N TRP A 49 -4.50 -13.76 -8.11
CA TRP A 49 -4.71 -12.48 -8.77
C TRP A 49 -6.14 -12.00 -8.51
N LEU A 50 -6.28 -10.69 -8.33
CA LEU A 50 -7.61 -10.10 -8.12
C LEU A 50 -8.51 -10.26 -9.35
N GLU A 51 -7.90 -10.27 -10.54
CA GLU A 51 -8.58 -10.38 -11.83
C GLU A 51 -8.03 -11.59 -12.61
N ASP A 52 -8.87 -12.21 -13.43
CA ASP A 52 -8.54 -13.41 -14.22
C ASP A 52 -7.38 -13.19 -15.22
N GLY A 53 -7.05 -11.94 -15.54
CA GLY A 53 -5.95 -11.56 -16.43
C GLY A 53 -4.55 -11.62 -15.80
N GLY A 54 -4.44 -11.99 -14.54
CA GLY A 54 -3.17 -12.07 -13.83
C GLY A 54 -2.48 -10.72 -13.66
N LEU A 55 -1.15 -10.70 -13.77
CA LEU A 55 -0.35 -9.47 -13.66
C LEU A 55 -0.56 -8.49 -14.85
N GLY A 56 -1.16 -8.95 -15.96
CA GLY A 56 -1.33 -8.15 -17.16
C GLY A 56 0.00 -7.55 -17.66
N ALA A 57 0.02 -6.24 -17.90
CA ALA A 57 1.21 -5.50 -18.32
C ALA A 57 2.08 -4.99 -17.14
N ALA A 58 1.69 -5.24 -15.89
CA ALA A 58 2.45 -4.75 -14.75
C ALA A 58 3.79 -5.51 -14.64
N PRO A 59 4.90 -4.83 -14.36
CA PRO A 59 6.22 -5.47 -14.27
C PRO A 59 6.46 -6.25 -12.96
N GLY A 60 5.52 -6.17 -12.01
CA GLY A 60 5.56 -6.82 -10.70
C GLY A 60 4.39 -6.35 -9.82
N SER A 61 4.21 -6.99 -8.67
CA SER A 61 3.17 -6.64 -7.69
C SER A 61 3.73 -6.67 -6.27
N THR A 62 3.07 -5.97 -5.34
CA THR A 62 3.35 -6.05 -3.90
C THR A 62 2.07 -6.35 -3.15
N VAL A 63 2.10 -7.42 -2.34
CA VAL A 63 0.96 -7.90 -1.55
C VAL A 63 1.32 -8.01 -0.08
N GLY A 64 0.32 -7.87 0.79
CA GLY A 64 0.46 -8.12 2.22
C GLY A 64 -0.04 -9.51 2.60
N VAL A 65 0.67 -10.20 3.49
CA VAL A 65 0.25 -11.50 4.04
C VAL A 65 0.19 -11.41 5.57
N PRO A 66 -0.95 -11.78 6.20
CA PRO A 66 -1.07 -11.86 7.64
C PRO A 66 -0.51 -13.17 8.17
N TRP A 67 0.06 -13.13 9.38
CA TRP A 67 0.57 -14.31 10.07
C TRP A 67 -0.08 -14.47 11.45
N PRO A 68 -0.37 -15.71 11.86
CA PRO A 68 -0.82 -15.98 13.21
C PRO A 68 0.24 -15.61 14.24
N LYS A 69 -0.21 -15.19 15.43
CA LYS A 69 0.68 -14.80 16.53
C LYS A 69 1.58 -15.96 16.94
N GLY A 70 2.88 -15.70 17.04
CA GLY A 70 3.90 -16.62 17.52
C GLY A 70 4.54 -17.52 16.45
N VAL A 71 4.07 -17.49 15.19
CA VAL A 71 4.53 -18.42 14.14
C VAL A 71 5.89 -18.03 13.59
N TYR A 72 6.01 -16.81 13.04
CA TYR A 72 7.25 -16.33 12.47
C TYR A 72 7.81 -15.17 13.29
N GLN A 73 9.13 -15.20 13.47
CA GLN A 73 9.87 -14.14 14.15
C GLN A 73 10.51 -13.20 13.14
N GLU A 74 11.00 -12.06 13.62
CA GLU A 74 11.83 -11.18 12.79
C GLU A 74 13.04 -11.96 12.21
N GLY A 75 13.37 -11.69 10.95
CA GLY A 75 14.43 -12.40 10.22
C GLY A 75 13.96 -13.66 9.49
N GLN A 76 12.71 -14.09 9.65
CA GLN A 76 12.12 -15.14 8.82
C GLN A 76 12.24 -14.79 7.33
N LYS A 77 12.71 -15.76 6.54
CA LYS A 77 12.77 -15.65 5.08
C LYS A 77 11.58 -16.34 4.43
N PHE A 78 11.20 -15.85 3.27
CA PHE A 78 10.09 -16.43 2.50
C PHE A 78 10.52 -16.69 1.06
N ALA A 79 10.00 -17.79 0.52
CA ALA A 79 10.16 -18.20 -0.86
C ALA A 79 8.79 -18.19 -1.56
N VAL A 80 8.80 -17.97 -2.88
CA VAL A 80 7.59 -18.03 -3.70
C VAL A 80 7.80 -19.02 -4.85
N GLN A 81 6.78 -19.83 -5.12
CA GLN A 81 6.68 -20.67 -6.32
C GLN A 81 5.43 -20.29 -7.12
N ASP A 82 5.48 -20.45 -8.44
CA ASP A 82 4.31 -20.30 -9.30
C ASP A 82 3.54 -21.63 -9.44
N ALA A 83 2.45 -21.63 -10.22
CA ALA A 83 1.58 -22.78 -10.40
C ALA A 83 2.28 -24.01 -11.03
N ASP A 84 3.41 -23.79 -11.73
CA ASP A 84 4.21 -24.84 -12.36
C ASP A 84 5.32 -25.37 -11.40
N GLY A 85 5.36 -24.85 -10.16
CA GLY A 85 6.39 -25.17 -9.17
C GLY A 85 7.72 -24.45 -9.42
N LYS A 86 7.77 -23.47 -10.33
CA LYS A 86 8.97 -22.71 -10.61
C LYS A 86 9.19 -21.66 -9.52
N ALA A 87 10.41 -21.58 -9.03
CA ALA A 87 10.78 -20.56 -8.04
C ALA A 87 10.71 -19.15 -8.66
N VAL A 88 10.01 -18.24 -7.97
CA VAL A 88 9.84 -16.84 -8.34
C VAL A 88 10.63 -15.95 -7.37
N PRO A 89 11.50 -15.05 -7.85
CA PRO A 89 12.17 -14.08 -6.98
C PRO A 89 11.17 -13.24 -6.20
N VAL A 90 11.38 -13.16 -4.89
CA VAL A 90 10.55 -12.40 -3.97
C VAL A 90 11.43 -11.58 -3.02
N GLN A 91 10.98 -10.37 -2.71
CA GLN A 91 11.53 -9.57 -1.63
C GLN A 91 10.47 -9.42 -0.54
N SER A 92 10.83 -9.75 0.70
CA SER A 92 9.91 -9.80 1.84
C SER A 92 10.39 -8.85 2.94
N TRP A 93 9.47 -8.11 3.57
CA TRP A 93 9.78 -7.28 4.74
C TRP A 93 8.60 -7.19 5.71
N PRO A 94 8.86 -7.06 7.02
CA PRO A 94 7.82 -6.87 8.01
C PRO A 94 7.13 -5.52 7.85
N ILE A 95 5.81 -5.49 8.03
CA ILE A 95 4.99 -4.27 8.05
C ILE A 95 4.13 -4.14 9.32
N ALA A 96 3.99 -5.21 10.11
CA ALA A 96 3.41 -5.16 11.45
C ALA A 96 3.88 -6.34 12.32
N TYR A 97 3.87 -6.13 13.64
CA TYR A 97 4.22 -7.13 14.65
C TYR A 97 3.07 -7.35 15.63
N TRP A 98 3.02 -8.53 16.24
CA TRP A 98 2.20 -8.82 17.40
C TRP A 98 2.90 -8.33 18.69
N PRO A 99 2.18 -8.21 19.82
CA PRO A 99 2.77 -7.78 21.09
C PRO A 99 3.88 -8.68 21.65
N ASP A 100 4.00 -9.93 21.18
CA ASP A 100 5.09 -10.85 21.55
C ASP A 100 6.33 -10.74 20.64
N GLY A 101 6.34 -9.79 19.71
CA GLY A 101 7.43 -9.57 18.75
C GLY A 101 7.33 -10.42 17.48
N SER A 102 6.40 -11.38 17.41
CA SER A 102 6.21 -12.18 16.20
C SER A 102 5.64 -11.34 15.05
N LEU A 103 5.92 -11.74 13.82
CA LEU A 103 5.39 -11.12 12.61
C LEU A 103 3.87 -11.22 12.61
N LYS A 104 3.19 -10.10 12.40
CA LYS A 104 1.74 -10.03 12.20
C LYS A 104 1.37 -9.84 10.74
N TRP A 105 2.13 -8.99 10.04
CA TRP A 105 2.00 -8.79 8.60
C TRP A 105 3.38 -8.61 7.98
N THR A 106 3.57 -9.23 6.82
CA THR A 106 4.69 -8.95 5.93
C THR A 106 4.17 -8.45 4.58
N ALA A 107 4.97 -7.64 3.91
CA ALA A 107 4.79 -7.31 2.51
C ALA A 107 5.76 -8.13 1.66
N HIS A 108 5.29 -8.53 0.47
CA HIS A 108 6.05 -9.32 -0.49
C HIS A 108 5.97 -8.66 -1.86
N ALA A 109 7.11 -8.20 -2.38
CA ALA A 109 7.23 -7.79 -3.77
C ALA A 109 7.63 -9.00 -4.63
N VAL A 110 6.76 -9.36 -5.56
CA VAL A 110 6.94 -10.51 -6.47
C VAL A 110 7.11 -10.02 -7.90
N SER A 111 8.02 -10.65 -8.63
CA SER A 111 8.08 -10.53 -10.09
C SER A 111 6.95 -11.31 -10.75
N SER A 112 6.84 -11.24 -12.07
CA SER A 112 5.89 -12.07 -12.84
C SER A 112 6.14 -13.57 -12.62
N GLY A 113 5.10 -14.29 -12.22
CA GLY A 113 5.02 -15.76 -12.19
C GLY A 113 3.74 -16.23 -12.89
N ASN A 114 3.64 -17.52 -13.18
CA ASN A 114 2.47 -18.09 -13.85
C ASN A 114 1.35 -18.46 -12.87
N GLY A 115 0.12 -18.01 -13.14
CA GLY A 115 -1.05 -18.38 -12.35
C GLY A 115 -0.96 -17.99 -10.87
N LYS A 116 -1.50 -18.86 -9.99
CA LYS A 116 -1.46 -18.69 -8.53
C LYS A 116 -0.04 -18.85 -8.01
N LEU A 117 0.31 -18.07 -7.00
CA LEU A 117 1.61 -18.16 -6.36
C LEU A 117 1.47 -18.81 -4.98
N SER A 118 2.47 -19.58 -4.57
CA SER A 118 2.56 -20.19 -3.25
C SER A 118 3.71 -19.56 -2.48
N LEU A 119 3.41 -18.96 -1.32
CA LEU A 119 4.37 -18.33 -0.42
C LEU A 119 4.59 -19.22 0.79
N SER A 120 5.84 -19.57 1.09
CA SER A 120 6.20 -20.39 2.25
C SER A 120 7.47 -19.89 2.93
N ALA A 121 7.75 -20.38 4.13
CA ALA A 121 9.05 -20.20 4.76
C ALA A 121 10.15 -20.82 3.90
N GLY A 122 11.22 -20.06 3.64
CA GLY A 122 12.33 -20.53 2.82
C GLY A 122 13.22 -19.43 2.27
N ASP A 123 14.32 -19.83 1.65
CA ASP A 123 15.21 -18.89 0.95
C ASP A 123 14.61 -18.46 -0.40
N ALA A 124 14.59 -17.14 -0.62
CA ALA A 124 14.09 -16.57 -1.86
C ALA A 124 14.99 -16.92 -3.06
N ALA A 125 14.36 -17.14 -4.22
CA ALA A 125 15.08 -17.31 -5.48
C ALA A 125 15.89 -16.06 -5.84
N VAL A 126 17.09 -16.25 -6.37
CA VAL A 126 17.93 -15.15 -6.84
C VAL A 126 17.41 -14.66 -8.19
N PRO A 127 17.14 -13.35 -8.36
CA PRO A 127 16.69 -12.83 -9.64
C PRO A 127 17.84 -12.77 -10.66
N ASP A 128 17.54 -13.14 -11.91
CA ASP A 128 18.48 -13.03 -13.04
C ASP A 128 18.98 -11.60 -13.25
N LYS A 129 18.09 -10.62 -13.04
CA LYS A 129 18.36 -9.19 -13.14
C LYS A 129 18.02 -8.51 -11.82
N LYS A 130 19.06 -8.18 -11.05
CA LYS A 130 18.92 -7.43 -9.80
C LYS A 130 18.66 -5.95 -10.08
N VAL A 131 17.76 -5.36 -9.30
CA VAL A 131 17.64 -3.90 -9.24
C VAL A 131 18.88 -3.33 -8.56
N THR A 132 19.49 -2.32 -9.17
CA THR A 132 20.62 -1.59 -8.58
C THR A 132 20.27 -0.12 -8.39
N VAL A 133 20.80 0.47 -7.32
CA VAL A 133 20.60 1.87 -6.99
C VAL A 133 21.96 2.49 -6.67
N ASP A 134 22.35 3.48 -7.46
CA ASP A 134 23.51 4.34 -7.19
C ASP A 134 23.06 5.72 -6.75
N LYS A 135 23.76 6.31 -5.76
CA LYS A 135 23.45 7.65 -5.23
C LYS A 135 24.69 8.52 -5.31
N SER A 136 24.86 9.25 -6.39
CA SER A 136 26.02 10.11 -6.64
C SER A 136 25.60 11.44 -7.28
N GLY A 137 26.41 12.50 -7.12
CA GLY A 137 26.28 13.75 -7.88
C GLY A 137 24.86 14.33 -7.98
N GLY A 138 24.17 14.51 -6.84
CA GLY A 138 22.80 15.05 -6.81
C GLY A 138 21.74 14.21 -7.54
N THR A 139 22.02 12.94 -7.81
CA THR A 139 21.18 12.04 -8.61
C THR A 139 21.05 10.68 -7.91
N ILE A 140 19.92 10.03 -8.10
CA ILE A 140 19.68 8.63 -7.75
C ILE A 140 19.49 7.89 -9.08
N THR A 141 20.37 6.95 -9.39
CA THR A 141 20.28 6.13 -10.60
C THR A 141 19.72 4.77 -10.24
N VAL A 142 18.54 4.44 -10.77
CA VAL A 142 17.88 3.14 -10.56
C VAL A 142 17.94 2.35 -11.86
N SER A 143 18.49 1.13 -11.82
CA SER A 143 18.48 0.21 -12.96
C SER A 143 17.70 -1.05 -12.63
N THR A 144 16.78 -1.44 -13.52
CA THR A 144 15.98 -2.67 -13.41
C THR A 144 16.54 -3.82 -14.24
N GLY A 145 17.68 -3.61 -14.93
CA GLY A 145 18.19 -4.53 -15.95
C GLY A 145 17.42 -4.48 -17.29
N VAL A 146 16.41 -3.63 -17.40
CA VAL A 146 15.72 -3.30 -18.67
C VAL A 146 15.77 -1.81 -18.95
N ILE A 147 15.45 -0.98 -17.95
CA ILE A 147 15.57 0.48 -18.02
C ILE A 147 16.52 1.00 -16.95
N THR A 148 17.11 2.16 -17.20
CA THR A 148 17.81 2.96 -16.19
C THR A 148 17.16 4.32 -16.08
N ALA A 149 16.70 4.68 -14.89
CA ALA A 149 16.11 5.98 -14.59
C ALA A 149 17.07 6.80 -13.72
N LYS A 150 17.33 8.05 -14.10
CA LYS A 150 18.09 9.02 -13.31
C LYS A 150 17.11 10.00 -12.67
N ILE A 151 17.06 9.99 -11.35
CA ILE A 151 16.17 10.81 -10.52
C ILE A 151 16.98 11.93 -9.88
N GLY A 152 16.55 13.19 -10.06
CA GLY A 152 17.17 14.33 -9.38
C GLY A 152 16.88 14.32 -7.89
N LYS A 153 17.90 14.63 -7.06
CA LYS A 153 17.70 14.84 -5.61
C LYS A 153 17.15 16.23 -5.29
N SER A 154 17.21 17.16 -6.25
CA SER A 154 16.80 18.56 -6.10
C SER A 154 16.61 19.22 -7.47
N GLY A 155 15.97 20.39 -7.48
CA GLY A 155 15.70 21.19 -8.68
C GLY A 155 14.47 20.71 -9.45
N ALA A 156 14.10 21.44 -10.49
CA ALA A 156 12.80 21.30 -11.13
C ALA A 156 12.62 20.06 -12.03
N THR A 157 13.68 19.29 -12.21
CA THR A 157 13.67 18.06 -13.01
C THR A 157 13.76 16.84 -12.10
N LEU A 158 12.60 16.25 -11.81
CA LEU A 158 12.49 15.05 -10.98
C LEU A 158 13.08 13.83 -11.68
N ILE A 159 12.68 13.57 -12.93
CA ILE A 159 13.24 12.49 -13.75
C ILE A 159 14.14 13.10 -14.81
N LYS A 160 15.45 13.07 -14.59
CA LYS A 160 16.46 13.64 -15.50
C LYS A 160 16.46 12.91 -16.83
N SER A 161 16.48 11.58 -16.80
CA SER A 161 16.46 10.75 -18.00
C SER A 161 15.94 9.34 -17.70
N VAL A 162 15.37 8.69 -18.71
CA VAL A 162 15.11 7.24 -18.73
C VAL A 162 15.76 6.67 -19.99
N THR A 163 16.57 5.64 -19.82
CA THR A 163 17.21 4.92 -20.93
C THR A 163 16.77 3.46 -20.98
N ARG A 164 16.74 2.89 -22.18
CA ARG A 164 16.63 1.44 -22.43
C ARG A 164 17.85 1.04 -23.27
N GLY A 165 18.75 0.26 -22.68
CA GLY A 165 20.08 0.05 -23.26
C GLY A 165 20.81 1.39 -23.40
N SER A 166 21.33 1.68 -24.59
CA SER A 166 22.00 2.94 -24.92
C SER A 166 21.05 4.08 -25.35
N THR A 167 19.76 3.79 -25.53
CA THR A 167 18.81 4.77 -26.08
C THR A 167 18.12 5.53 -24.96
N GLU A 168 18.24 6.86 -24.96
CA GLU A 168 17.42 7.73 -24.11
C GLU A 168 16.01 7.83 -24.69
N ILE A 169 15.03 7.37 -23.92
CA ILE A 169 13.62 7.28 -24.34
C ILE A 169 12.75 8.37 -23.69
N ALA A 170 13.23 9.01 -22.62
CA ALA A 170 12.59 10.15 -21.98
C ALA A 170 13.62 11.03 -21.26
N LYS A 171 13.37 12.34 -21.16
CA LYS A 171 14.19 13.30 -20.40
C LYS A 171 13.36 14.46 -19.85
N ASN A 172 13.91 15.16 -18.87
CA ASN A 172 13.34 16.39 -18.29
C ASN A 172 11.90 16.21 -17.76
N GLY A 173 11.64 15.07 -17.12
CA GLY A 173 10.38 14.79 -16.42
C GLY A 173 10.23 15.74 -15.24
N ARG A 174 9.17 16.55 -15.28
CA ARG A 174 8.89 17.63 -14.33
C ARG A 174 7.42 17.63 -13.93
N LEU A 175 7.17 18.14 -12.73
CA LEU A 175 5.82 18.41 -12.25
C LEU A 175 5.42 19.80 -12.74
N VAL A 176 4.23 19.92 -13.31
CA VAL A 176 3.71 21.20 -13.81
C VAL A 176 2.37 21.44 -13.15
N LEU A 177 2.26 22.58 -12.47
CA LEU A 177 0.98 23.08 -11.98
C LEU A 177 0.58 24.28 -12.81
N ILE A 178 -0.65 24.28 -13.32
CA ILE A 178 -1.27 25.42 -13.98
C ILE A 178 -2.37 25.94 -13.07
N ARG A 179 -2.31 27.23 -12.73
CA ARG A 179 -3.36 27.89 -11.94
C ARG A 179 -3.98 29.03 -12.72
N GLN A 180 -5.26 29.26 -12.46
CA GLN A 180 -6.00 30.40 -12.95
C GLN A 180 -6.53 31.16 -11.71
N PRO A 181 -6.17 32.44 -11.55
CA PRO A 181 -6.52 33.18 -10.34
C PRO A 181 -7.98 33.66 -10.33
N GLU A 182 -8.61 33.77 -11.49
CA GLU A 182 -9.94 34.37 -11.69
C GLU A 182 -10.79 33.50 -12.62
N ILE A 183 -12.08 33.37 -12.36
CA ILE A 183 -13.01 32.58 -13.17
C ILE A 183 -13.28 33.31 -14.51
N GLU A 184 -13.60 32.58 -15.58
CA GLU A 184 -13.89 33.16 -16.89
C GLU A 184 -15.25 33.89 -16.87
N ASP A 185 -15.26 35.19 -17.20
CA ASP A 185 -16.50 35.96 -17.40
C ASP A 185 -17.00 35.76 -18.84
N GLU A 186 -18.25 35.28 -18.97
CA GLU A 186 -18.87 34.75 -20.20
C GLU A 186 -18.85 35.68 -21.42
N ASP A 187 -18.63 36.99 -21.23
CA ASP A 187 -18.77 37.96 -22.33
C ASP A 187 -17.50 38.69 -22.81
N GLN A 188 -16.42 38.92 -22.03
CA GLN A 188 -15.14 39.51 -22.54
C GLN A 188 -13.92 39.30 -21.60
N GLY A 189 -13.64 38.09 -21.14
CA GLY A 189 -12.45 37.81 -20.31
C GLY A 189 -11.27 37.23 -21.09
N THR A 190 -10.04 37.75 -20.91
CA THR A 190 -8.83 37.00 -21.27
C THR A 190 -8.46 36.08 -20.11
N VAL A 191 -8.52 34.76 -20.31
CA VAL A 191 -8.11 33.79 -19.28
C VAL A 191 -6.59 33.82 -19.08
N ARG A 192 -6.16 34.31 -17.92
CA ARG A 192 -4.75 34.27 -17.52
C ARG A 192 -4.44 32.97 -16.78
N THR A 193 -3.52 32.19 -17.31
CA THR A 193 -2.96 31.02 -16.62
C THR A 193 -1.53 31.29 -16.16
N GLU A 194 -1.17 30.77 -15.00
CA GLU A 194 0.18 30.83 -14.48
C GLU A 194 0.73 29.41 -14.32
N ARG A 195 1.95 29.21 -14.82
CA ARG A 195 2.66 27.93 -14.79
C ARG A 195 3.69 27.92 -13.68
N PHE A 196 3.65 26.91 -12.84
CA PHE A 196 4.64 26.65 -11.81
C PHE A 196 5.45 25.41 -12.16
N GLU A 197 6.75 25.61 -12.28
CA GLU A 197 7.76 24.55 -12.35
C GLU A 197 8.62 24.74 -11.09
N GLY A 198 8.39 23.90 -10.08
CA GLY A 198 9.22 23.84 -8.86
C GLY A 198 10.38 22.89 -9.06
#